data_AF-A0A528N5H0-F1
#
_entry.id   AF-A0A528N5H0-F1
#
_cell.length_a   1.000
_cell.length_b   1.000
_cell.length_c   1.000
_cell.angle_alpha   90.00
_cell.angle_beta   90.00
_cell.angle_gamma   90.00
#
_symmetry.space_group_name_H-M   'P 1'
#
loop_
_entity.id
_entity.type
_entity.pdbx_description
1 polymer ?
#
loop_
_entity_poly.entity_id
_entity_poly.type
_entity_poly.pdbx_seq_one_letter_code
_entity_poly.pdbx_strand_id
1 'polypeptide(L)'
;DEVLRLDPLPKVIWMQLGVRHDEAAARAEAAGIKVVMNRCPKIEYGKLSGEIGWTGVNSGVLSSKKPLMRPGFQSFGVRRK
;
A
#
# COMPACT_ATOMS: atom_id res chain seq x y z
N ASP A 1 1.67 -10.26 -19.14
CA ASP A 1 1.95 -9.28 -20.23
C ASP A 1 0.71 -8.56 -20.76
N GLU A 2 -0.51 -9.08 -20.58
CA GLU A 2 -1.75 -8.40 -21.00
C GLU A 2 -1.91 -6.98 -20.43
N VAL A 3 -1.51 -6.76 -19.18
CA VAL A 3 -1.55 -5.43 -18.53
C VAL A 3 -0.76 -4.37 -19.31
N LEU A 4 0.33 -4.76 -19.99
CA LEU A 4 1.17 -3.84 -20.76
C LEU A 4 0.51 -3.41 -22.09
N ARG A 5 -0.63 -3.99 -22.45
CA ARG A 5 -1.40 -3.65 -23.64
C ARG A 5 -2.55 -2.68 -23.35
N LEU A 6 -2.76 -2.31 -22.09
CA LEU A 6 -3.83 -1.39 -21.68
C LEU A 6 -3.49 0.04 -22.08
N ASP A 7 -4.50 0.78 -22.53
CA ASP A 7 -4.42 2.23 -22.77
C ASP A 7 -5.56 2.95 -22.02
N PRO A 8 -5.25 3.77 -21.00
CA PRO A 8 -3.91 4.08 -20.49
C PRO A 8 -3.33 2.94 -19.65
N LEU A 9 -1.99 2.89 -19.56
CA LEU A 9 -1.31 2.00 -18.63
C LEU A 9 -1.74 2.29 -17.18
N PRO A 10 -1.91 1.25 -16.34
CA PRO A 10 -2.22 1.45 -14.93
C PRO A 10 -1.03 2.09 -14.21
N LYS A 11 -1.31 2.95 -13.24
CA LYS A 11 -0.27 3.60 -12.44
C LYS A 11 0.45 2.62 -11.50
N VAL A 12 -0.27 1.59 -11.04
CA VAL A 12 0.20 0.62 -10.05
C VAL A 12 -0.38 -0.76 -10.34
N ILE A 13 0.44 -1.80 -10.25
CA ILE A 13 0.00 -3.19 -10.10
C ILE A 13 0.16 -3.59 -8.64
N TRP A 14 -0.90 -4.14 -8.04
CA TRP A 14 -0.92 -4.57 -6.65
C TRP A 14 -1.18 -6.07 -6.54
N MET A 15 -0.15 -6.84 -6.22
CA MET A 15 -0.25 -8.28 -6.02
C MET A 15 -0.59 -8.59 -4.56
N GLN A 16 -1.66 -9.36 -4.37
CA GLN A 16 -2.20 -9.70 -3.06
C GLN A 16 -1.23 -10.56 -2.24
N LEU A 17 -1.57 -10.83 -0.97
CA LEU A 17 -0.83 -11.72 -0.09
C LEU A 17 -0.66 -13.09 -0.75
N GLY A 18 0.54 -13.64 -0.66
CA GLY A 18 0.91 -14.90 -1.31
C GLY A 18 1.21 -14.79 -2.81
N VAL A 19 0.96 -13.64 -3.45
CA VAL A 19 1.27 -13.42 -4.87
C VAL A 19 2.56 -12.63 -5.02
N ARG A 20 3.57 -13.27 -5.62
CA ARG A 20 4.88 -12.68 -5.95
C ARG A 20 5.39 -13.24 -7.27
N HIS A 21 5.87 -12.38 -8.15
CA HIS A 21 6.52 -12.78 -9.39
C HIS A 21 7.53 -11.72 -9.84
N ASP A 22 8.81 -11.98 -9.61
CA ASP A 22 9.86 -10.95 -9.76
C ASP A 22 10.11 -10.55 -11.22
N GLU A 23 10.11 -11.51 -12.15
CA GLU A 23 10.30 -11.18 -13.58
C GLU A 23 9.14 -10.34 -14.15
N ALA A 24 7.89 -10.68 -13.79
CA ALA A 24 6.72 -9.92 -14.21
C ALA A 24 6.72 -8.50 -13.62
N ALA A 25 7.18 -8.36 -12.36
CA ALA A 25 7.39 -7.06 -11.74
C ALA A 25 8.43 -6.23 -12.50
N ALA A 26 9.59 -6.81 -12.83
CA ALA A 26 10.63 -6.13 -13.60
C ALA A 26 10.14 -5.66 -14.97
N ARG A 27 9.35 -6.49 -15.69
CA ARG A 27 8.73 -6.09 -16.97
C ARG A 27 7.76 -4.92 -16.81
N ALA A 28 6.94 -4.93 -15.77
CA ALA A 28 5.99 -3.84 -15.50
C ALA A 28 6.69 -2.54 -15.06
N GLU A 29 7.73 -2.65 -14.22
CA GLU A 29 8.54 -1.51 -13.79
C GLU A 29 9.30 -0.88 -14.97
N ALA A 30 9.84 -1.69 -15.90
CA ALA A 30 10.45 -1.20 -17.13
C ALA A 30 9.46 -0.42 -18.02
N ALA A 31 8.17 -0.75 -17.96
CA ALA A 31 7.10 -0.02 -18.62
C ALA A 31 6.60 1.23 -17.83
N GLY A 32 7.27 1.57 -16.72
CA GLY A 32 6.93 2.74 -15.89
C GLY A 32 5.80 2.51 -14.88
N ILE A 33 5.35 1.27 -14.71
CA ILE A 33 4.27 0.92 -13.77
C ILE A 33 4.87 0.61 -12.40
N LYS A 34 4.33 1.18 -11.33
CA LYS A 34 4.77 0.83 -9.97
C LYS A 34 4.24 -0.55 -9.59
N VAL A 35 5.07 -1.39 -8.97
CA VAL A 35 4.66 -2.73 -8.56
C VAL A 35 4.73 -2.87 -7.04
N VAL A 36 3.64 -3.35 -6.44
CA VAL A 36 3.58 -3.75 -5.03
C VAL A 36 3.29 -5.25 -5.00
N MET A 37 4.13 -6.03 -4.31
CA MET A 37 3.99 -7.49 -4.23
C MET A 37 3.76 -7.98 -2.82
N ASN A 38 2.97 -9.05 -2.67
CA ASN A 38 2.71 -9.71 -1.39
C ASN A 38 2.23 -8.73 -0.30
N ARG A 39 1.21 -7.93 -0.63
CA ARG A 39 0.61 -6.94 0.29
C ARG A 39 -0.90 -6.91 0.17
N CYS A 40 -1.59 -6.62 1.27
CA CYS A 40 -3.04 -6.37 1.27
C CYS A 40 -3.36 -4.89 1.32
N PRO A 41 -4.14 -4.35 0.36
CA PRO A 41 -4.52 -2.94 0.38
C PRO A 41 -5.21 -2.53 1.68
N LYS A 42 -6.08 -3.36 2.26
CA LYS A 42 -6.74 -3.06 3.54
C LYS A 42 -5.76 -3.01 4.71
N ILE A 43 -4.83 -3.96 4.78
CA ILE A 43 -3.81 -3.98 5.85
C ILE A 43 -2.88 -2.77 5.69
N GLU A 44 -2.35 -2.54 4.49
CA GLU A 44 -1.43 -1.43 4.24
C GLU A 44 -2.10 -0.07 4.46
N TYR A 45 -3.37 0.08 4.06
CA TYR A 45 -4.15 1.26 4.38
C TYR A 45 -4.31 1.44 5.90
N GLY A 46 -4.68 0.39 6.64
CA GLY A 46 -4.84 0.43 8.09
C GLY A 46 -3.55 0.78 8.83
N LYS A 47 -2.39 0.34 8.34
CA LYS A 47 -1.07 0.73 8.87
C LYS A 47 -0.80 2.22 8.67
N LEU A 48 -1.12 2.74 7.48
CA LEU A 48 -0.87 4.13 7.10
C LEU A 48 -1.87 5.12 7.72
N SER A 49 -3.13 4.70 7.91
CA SER A 49 -4.17 5.49 8.58
C SER A 49 -4.05 5.47 10.11
N GLY A 50 -3.38 4.45 10.66
CA GLY A 50 -3.29 4.20 12.11
C GLY A 50 -4.45 3.38 12.68
N GLU A 51 -5.47 3.09 11.86
CA GLU A 51 -6.67 2.31 12.25
C GLU A 51 -6.31 0.92 12.76
N ILE A 52 -5.33 0.24 12.15
CA ILE A 52 -5.02 -1.16 12.46
C ILE A 52 -4.41 -1.33 13.87
N GLY A 53 -3.78 -0.28 14.40
CA GLY A 53 -3.26 -0.30 15.76
C GLY A 53 -4.37 -0.26 16.82
N TRP A 54 -5.53 0.32 16.50
CA TRP A 54 -6.67 0.40 17.42
C TRP A 54 -7.31 -0.97 17.65
N THR A 55 -7.24 -1.85 16.64
CA THR A 55 -7.72 -3.23 16.74
C THR A 55 -6.68 -4.19 17.33
N GLY A 56 -5.56 -3.67 17.83
CA GLY A 56 -4.49 -4.47 18.46
C GLY A 56 -3.55 -5.17 17.48
N VAL A 57 -3.61 -4.84 16.19
CA VAL A 57 -2.73 -5.44 15.17
C VAL A 57 -1.45 -4.60 15.03
N ASN A 58 -0.31 -5.28 14.92
CA ASN A 58 0.98 -4.63 14.72
C ASN A 58 1.01 -3.84 13.39
N SER A 59 1.16 -2.53 13.48
CA SER A 59 1.23 -1.65 12.31
C SER A 59 2.59 -1.74 11.59
N GLY A 60 3.64 -2.22 12.27
CA GLY A 60 5.02 -2.18 11.78
C GLY A 60 5.62 -0.77 11.65
N VAL A 61 4.91 0.25 12.13
CA VAL A 61 5.33 1.66 12.06
C VAL A 61 5.81 2.10 13.44
N LEU A 62 7.11 2.37 13.58
CA LEU A 62 7.71 2.99 14.76
C LEU A 62 7.91 4.49 14.51
N SER A 63 7.44 5.33 15.42
CA SER A 63 7.55 6.79 15.31
C SER A 63 7.61 7.46 16.68
N SER A 64 8.53 8.42 16.85
CA SER A 64 8.59 9.30 18.03
C SER A 64 7.57 10.44 17.99
N LYS A 65 6.89 10.65 16.86
CA LYS A 65 5.87 11.71 16.70
C LYS A 65 4.52 11.22 17.20
N LYS A 66 3.85 12.04 18.01
CA LYS A 66 2.49 11.78 18.51
C LYS A 66 1.51 11.69 17.32
N PRO A 67 0.72 10.61 17.21
CA PRO A 67 -0.33 10.52 16.20
C PRO A 67 -1.41 11.60 16.44
N LEU A 68 -1.97 12.12 15.36
CA LEU A 68 -3.02 13.13 15.41
C LEU A 68 -4.33 12.55 14.85
N MET A 69 -5.42 12.78 15.57
CA MET A 69 -6.76 12.48 15.10
C MET A 69 -7.13 13.47 13.99
N ARG A 70 -7.55 12.94 12.85
CA ARG A 70 -7.90 13.72 11.66
C ARG A 70 -9.41 13.72 11.46
N PRO A 71 -9.94 14.72 10.74
CA PRO A 71 -11.33 14.69 10.27
C PRO A 71 -11.60 13.41 9.45
N GLY A 72 -12.82 12.90 9.56
CA GLY A 72 -13.24 11.65 8.92
C GLY A 72 -13.29 10.45 9.88
N PHE A 73 -13.62 9.29 9.34
CA PHE A 73 -13.78 8.07 10.12
C PHE A 73 -12.42 7.40 10.37
N GLN A 74 -12.08 7.18 11.65
CA GLN A 74 -10.95 6.37 12.10
C GLN A 74 -9.59 6.71 11.43
N SER A 75 -9.23 7.99 11.40
CA SER A 75 -8.00 8.49 10.78
C SER A 75 -7.06 9.07 11.86
N PHE A 76 -6.04 8.29 12.25
CA PHE A 76 -5.14 8.58 13.38
C PHE A 76 -3.67 8.35 13.01
N GLY A 77 -3.20 9.08 12.00
CA GLY A 77 -1.87 8.89 11.41
C GLY A 77 -0.84 9.93 11.82
N VAL A 78 0.44 9.61 11.64
CA VAL A 78 1.59 10.45 12.03
C VAL A 78 1.92 11.56 11.01
N ARG A 79 1.66 11.36 9.72
CA ARG A 79 2.05 12.32 8.66
C ARG A 79 1.00 13.41 8.44
N ARG A 80 1.31 14.68 8.69
CA ARG A 80 0.43 15.78 8.30
C ARG A 80 0.25 15.75 6.78
N LYS A 81 -1.00 15.64 6.30
CA LYS A 81 -1.31 15.80 4.87
C LYS A 81 -1.36 17.29 4.57
#